data_AF-A0A815L009-F1
#
_entry.id   AF-A0A815L009-F1
#
_cell.length_a   1.000
_cell.length_b   1.000
_cell.length_c   1.000
_cell.angle_alpha   90.00
_cell.angle_beta   90.00
_cell.angle_gamma   90.00
#
_symmetry.space_group_name_H-M   'P 1'
#
loop_
_entity.id
_entity.type
_entity.pdbx_description
1 polymer ?
#
loop_
_entity_poly.entity_id
_entity_poly.type
_entity_poly.pdbx_seq_one_letter_code
_entity_poly.pdbx_strand_id
1 'polypeptide(L)' 'ADGNVSVKNNELIVQDEHKHKNKNRSERSFFFKSTILPPGTQLDQLQSRLTDGGRSKIETPYIEQKEATKSIENPKK' A
#
# COMPACT_ATOMS: atom_id res chain seq x y z
N ALA A 1 10.07 -7.65 -14.70
CA ALA A 1 8.86 -6.93 -14.26
C ALA A 1 9.35 -5.72 -13.51
N ASP A 2 9.01 -4.53 -14.01
CA ASP A 2 9.40 -3.26 -13.38
C ASP A 2 8.21 -2.79 -12.53
N GLY A 3 8.10 -3.36 -11.33
CA GLY A 3 7.04 -3.04 -10.38
C GLY A 3 7.39 -1.83 -9.52
N ASN A 4 6.49 -0.85 -9.45
CA ASN A 4 6.58 0.31 -8.57
C ASN A 4 5.54 0.22 -7.45
N VAL A 5 5.99 0.43 -6.21
CA VAL A 5 5.13 0.60 -5.03
C VAL A 5 5.38 2.00 -4.49
N SER A 6 4.32 2.78 -4.32
CA SER A 6 4.40 4.15 -3.80
C SER A 6 3.25 4.44 -2.84
N VAL A 7 3.44 5.43 -1.98
CA VAL A 7 2.40 5.93 -1.08
C VAL A 7 2.22 7.42 -1.30
N LYS A 8 0.98 7.87 -1.47
CA LYS A 8 0.62 9.29 -1.62
C LYS A 8 -0.63 9.57 -0.82
N ASN A 9 -0.61 10.55 0.09
CA ASN A 9 -1.80 10.94 0.88
C ASN A 9 -2.49 9.75 1.58
N ASN A 10 -1.72 8.87 2.24
CA ASN A 10 -2.22 7.61 2.84
C ASN A 10 -2.81 6.59 1.84
N GLU A 11 -2.71 6.80 0.54
CA GLU A 11 -3.07 5.81 -0.47
C GLU A 11 -1.84 5.01 -0.88
N LEU A 12 -1.91 3.68 -0.72
CA LEU A 12 -0.93 2.74 -1.28
C LEU A 12 -1.26 2.51 -2.74
N ILE A 13 -0.28 2.70 -3.61
CA ILE A 13 -0.41 2.55 -5.06
C ILE A 13 0.62 1.51 -5.54
N VAL A 14 0.12 0.47 -6.20
CA VAL A 14 0.93 -0.59 -6.79
C VAL A 14 0.73 -0.55 -8.31
N GLN A 15 1.83 -0.34 -9.01
CA GLN A 15 1.88 -0.33 -10.46
C GLN A 15 2.87 -1.39 -10.91
N ASP A 16 2.47 -2.27 -11.81
CA ASP A 16 3.41 -3.21 -12.42
C ASP A 16 3.18 -3.27 -13.92
N GLU A 17 4.29 -3.37 -14.63
CA GLU A 17 4.30 -3.43 -16.06
C GLU A 17 5.12 -4.63 -16.52
N HIS A 18 4.43 -5.56 -17.17
CA HIS A 18 5.05 -6.73 -17.76
C HIS A 18 5.09 -6.57 -19.28
N LYS A 19 6.30 -6.37 -19.82
CA LYS A 19 6.57 -6.43 -21.26
C LYS A 19 7.17 -7.79 -21.60
N HIS A 20 6.53 -8.51 -22.50
CA HIS A 20 7.10 -9.73 -23.09
C HIS A 20 7.19 -9.55 -24.61
N LYS A 21 8.40 -9.63 -25.16
CA LYS A 21 8.64 -9.50 -26.59
C LYS A 21 9.29 -10.77 -27.13
N ASN A 22 8.67 -11.41 -28.11
CA ASN A 22 9.25 -12.50 -28.87
C ASN A 22 9.39 -12.09 -30.36
N LYS A 23 9.90 -13.00 -31.20
CA LYS A 23 10.21 -12.70 -32.62
C LYS A 23 8.98 -12.27 -33.45
N ASN A 24 7.77 -12.71 -33.07
CA ASN A 24 6.56 -12.53 -33.88
C ASN A 24 5.48 -11.69 -33.18
N ARG A 25 5.64 -11.38 -31.89
CA ARG A 25 4.64 -10.69 -31.08
C ARG A 25 5.28 -9.93 -29.93
N SER A 26 4.71 -8.75 -29.65
CA SER A 26 4.89 -8.06 -28.38
C SER A 26 3.61 -8.19 -27.57
N GLU A 27 3.75 -8.48 -26.29
CA GLU A 27 2.70 -8.48 -25.29
C GLU A 27 3.09 -7.51 -24.18
N ARG A 28 2.10 -6.74 -23.71
CA ARG A 28 2.26 -5.78 -22.63
C ARG A 28 1.05 -5.93 -21.72
N SER A 29 1.30 -6.18 -20.45
CA SER A 29 0.29 -6.25 -19.41
C SER A 29 0.57 -5.16 -18.38
N PHE A 30 -0.49 -4.47 -17.96
CA PHE A 30 -0.44 -3.46 -16.93
C PHE A 30 -1.28 -3.92 -15.75
N PHE A 31 -0.72 -3.75 -14.56
CA PHE A 31 -1.42 -3.98 -13.31
C PHE A 31 -1.41 -2.69 -12.50
N PHE A 32 -2.60 -2.27 -12.08
CA PHE A 32 -2.76 -1.12 -11.22
C PHE A 32 -3.71 -1.50 -10.08
N LYS A 33 -3.27 -1.28 -8.83
CA LYS A 33 -4.13 -1.37 -7.66
C LYS A 33 -3.81 -0.23 -6.72
N SER A 34 -4.85 0.31 -6.10
CA SER A 34 -4.69 1.23 -4.98
C SER A 34 -5.62 0.91 -3.82
N THR A 35 -5.21 1.32 -2.63
CA THR A 35 -6.02 1.17 -1.42
C THR A 35 -5.66 2.24 -0.40
N ILE A 36 -6.65 2.67 0.39
CA ILE A 36 -6.44 3.65 1.46
C ILE A 36 -5.92 2.92 2.69
N LEU A 37 -4.81 3.39 3.23
CA LEU A 37 -4.19 2.87 4.43
C LEU A 37 -4.87 3.44 5.68
N PRO A 38 -5.19 2.60 6.68
CA PRO A 38 -5.76 3.06 7.94
C PRO A 38 -4.90 4.13 8.64
N PRO A 39 -5.52 5.08 9.37
CA PRO A 39 -4.77 5.99 10.25
C PRO A 39 -4.04 5.20 11.34
N GLY A 40 -2.73 5.42 11.47
CA GLY A 40 -1.86 4.63 12.36
C GLY A 40 -0.90 3.67 11.64
N THR A 41 -1.05 3.52 10.32
CA THR A 41 -0.12 2.76 9.48
C THR A 41 1.28 3.40 9.47
N GLN A 42 2.33 2.62 9.73
CA GLN A 42 3.72 3.11 9.81
C GLN A 42 4.40 3.06 8.43
N LEU A 43 4.17 4.09 7.62
CA LEU A 43 4.65 4.16 6.23
C LEU A 43 6.18 4.06 6.09
N ASP A 44 6.93 4.61 7.05
CA ASP A 44 8.41 4.58 7.05
C ASP A 44 8.98 3.16 7.19
N GLN A 45 8.15 2.21 7.64
CA GLN A 45 8.51 0.81 7.82
C GLN A 45 7.82 -0.10 6.79
N LEU A 46 7.30 0.48 5.71
CA LEU A 46 6.68 -0.30 4.64
C LEU A 46 7.72 -1.16 3.92
N GLN A 47 7.44 -2.45 3.86
CA GLN A 47 8.25 -3.43 3.15
C GLN A 47 7.45 -4.04 2.01
N SER A 48 8.10 -4.21 0.87
CA SER A 48 7.56 -4.91 -0.29
C SER A 48 8.48 -6.07 -0.65
N ARG A 49 7.92 -7.26 -0.85
CA ARG A 49 8.66 -8.46 -1.25
C ARG A 49 7.87 -9.27 -2.28
N LEU A 50 8.57 -9.79 -3.27
CA LEU A 50 8.02 -10.79 -4.18
C LEU A 50 8.24 -12.18 -3.55
N THR A 51 7.17 -12.95 -3.41
CA THR A 51 7.23 -14.33 -2.91
C THR A 51 7.49 -15.31 -4.05
N ASP A 52 8.06 -16.48 -3.75
CA ASP A 52 8.43 -17.50 -4.74
C ASP A 52 7.25 -17.99 -5.61
N GLY A 53 6.01 -17.80 -5.14
CA GLY A 53 4.78 -18.09 -5.89
C GLY A 53 4.32 -16.97 -6.83
N GLY A 54 5.16 -15.97 -7.11
CA GLY A 54 4.82 -14.83 -7.98
C GLY A 54 3.82 -13.84 -7.36
N ARG A 55 3.61 -13.89 -6.03
CA ARG A 55 2.73 -12.95 -5.33
C ARG A 55 3.55 -11.82 -4.73
N SER A 56 3.12 -10.58 -4.95
CA SER A 56 3.67 -9.42 -4.27
C SER A 56 3.04 -9.27 -2.88
N LYS A 57 3.88 -9.18 -1.85
CA LYS A 57 3.47 -9.00 -0.45
C LYS A 57 3.96 -7.64 0.03
N ILE A 58 3.03 -6.81 0.51
CA ILE A 58 3.32 -5.48 1.04
C ILE A 58 2.87 -5.47 2.50
N GLU A 59 3.79 -5.17 3.40
CA GLU A 59 3.56 -5.24 4.86
C GLU A 59 4.10 -3.99 5.54
N THR A 60 3.42 -3.56 6.59
CA THR A 60 3.81 -2.41 7.42
C THR A 60 3.17 -2.58 8.80
N PRO A 61 3.86 -2.20 9.89
CA PRO A 61 3.27 -2.18 11.22
C PRO A 61 2.09 -1.21 11.33
N TYR A 62 1.12 -1.58 12.16
CA TYR A 62 -0.03 -0.74 12.50
C TYR A 62 0.04 -0.36 13.97
N ILE A 63 0.00 0.94 14.26
CA ILE A 63 -0.16 1.45 15.62
C ILE A 63 -1.64 1.76 15.81
N GLU A 64 -2.27 1.01 16.71
CA GLU A 64 -3.65 1.26 17.12
C GLU A 64 -3.71 2.61 17.83
N GLN A 65 -4.40 3.57 17.20
CA GLN A 65 -4.65 4.85 17.83
C GLN A 65 -5.73 4.62 18.90
N LYS A 66 -5.32 4.55 20.17
CA LYS A 66 -6.27 4.58 21.28
C LYS A 66 -7.08 5.86 21.14
N GLU A 67 -8.38 5.70 20.91
CA GLU A 67 -9.33 6.80 20.82
C GLU A 67 -9.08 7.76 21.97
N ALA A 68 -8.69 8.99 21.64
CA ALA A 68 -8.77 10.09 22.59
C ALA A 68 -10.26 10.35 22.83
N THR A 69 -10.86 9.59 23.73
CA THR A 69 -12.08 9.95 24.43
C THR A 69 -11.77 11.24 25.17
N LYS A 70 -11.90 12.37 24.48
CA LYS A 70 -12.10 13.67 25.13
C LYS A 70 -13.43 13.56 25.83
N SER A 71 -13.37 13.18 27.09
CA SER A 71 -14.36 13.53 28.11
C SER A 71 -14.57 15.03 28.00
N ILE A 72 -15.60 15.46 27.27
CA ILE A 72 -16.15 16.80 27.41
C ILE A 72 -16.90 16.75 28.75
N GLU A 73 -16.14 16.90 29.83
CA GLU A 73 -16.68 17.14 31.16
C GLU A 73 -17.31 18.55 31.13
N ASN A 74 -18.64 18.57 31.17
CA ASN A 74 -19.45 19.78 31.33
C ASN A 74 -18.89 20.66 32.46
N PRO A 75 -18.60 21.95 32.23
CA PRO A 75 -18.56 22.89 33.34
C PRO A 75 -20.00 23.20 33.75
N LYS A 76 -20.49 22.51 34.80
CA LYS A 76 -21.55 23.04 35.65
C LYS A 76 -20.96 24.17 36.51
N LYS A 77 -21.28 25.42 36.20
CA LYS A 77 -21.82 26.42 37.14
C LYS A 77 -22.06 27.75 36.48
#